data_AF-A0A357MC98-F1
#
_entry.id   AF-A0A357MC98-F1
#
_cell.length_a   1.000
_cell.length_b   1.000
_cell.length_c   1.000
_cell.angle_alpha   90.00
_cell.angle_beta   90.00
_cell.angle_gamma   90.00
#
_symmetry.space_group_name_H-M   'P 1'
#
loop_
_entity.id
_entity.type
_entity.pdbx_description
1 polymer ?
#
loop_
_entity_poly.entity_id
_entity_poly.type
_entity_poly.pdbx_seq_one_letter_code
_entity_poly.pdbx_strand_id
1 'polypeptide(L)'
;PADGLKKPFLLMSADDTLKGVDQTTDEEIATLGANRDEITAYYNELFARYEPVTVGGNYWMTFKNSTHMSFSDLYLLTPLFKWMEGVDVRGTHELINEYTLDFFDHYLKRQPLQYLNINLGDHPKFTLQQGAE
;
A
#
# COMPACT_ATOMS: atom_id res chain seq x y z
N PRO A 1 8.97 -15.05 -3.40
CA PRO A 1 9.36 -16.49 -3.48
C PRO A 1 8.24 -17.27 -4.14
N ALA A 2 8.51 -18.32 -4.91
CA ALA A 2 7.46 -19.07 -5.62
C ALA A 2 6.50 -19.80 -4.66
N ASP A 3 6.98 -20.15 -3.46
CA ASP A 3 6.23 -20.78 -2.37
C ASP A 3 5.63 -19.77 -1.36
N GLY A 4 5.63 -18.48 -1.73
CA GLY A 4 5.13 -17.38 -0.93
C GLY A 4 5.99 -16.98 0.26
N LEU A 5 5.52 -16.00 1.03
CA LEU A 5 6.16 -15.64 2.30
C LEU A 5 5.67 -16.60 3.37
N LYS A 6 6.52 -17.51 3.83
CA LYS A 6 6.25 -18.44 4.94
C LYS A 6 6.15 -17.76 6.32
N LYS A 7 5.84 -16.47 6.35
CA LYS A 7 5.79 -15.60 7.51
C LYS A 7 4.66 -14.60 7.31
N PRO A 8 4.05 -14.12 8.41
CA PRO A 8 3.09 -13.04 8.34
C PRO A 8 3.64 -11.85 7.56
N PHE A 9 2.81 -11.26 6.71
CA PHE A 9 3.18 -10.11 5.91
C PHE A 9 2.07 -9.06 5.89
N LEU A 10 2.47 -7.80 6.01
CA LEU A 10 1.62 -6.63 5.90
C LEU A 10 2.26 -5.68 4.90
N LEU A 11 1.57 -5.45 3.78
CA LEU A 11 1.92 -4.43 2.80
C LEU A 11 1.10 -3.18 3.06
N MET A 12 1.80 -2.04 3.12
CA MET A 12 1.20 -0.73 3.20
C MET A 12 1.60 0.07 1.96
N SER A 13 0.63 0.61 1.22
CA SER A 13 0.86 1.34 -0.04
C SER A 13 0.02 2.60 -0.13
N ALA A 14 0.46 3.58 -0.90
CA ALA A 14 -0.39 4.68 -1.33
C ALA A 14 -1.29 4.24 -2.49
N ASP A 15 -2.43 4.92 -2.67
CA ASP A 15 -3.37 4.69 -3.76
C ASP A 15 -2.77 5.00 -5.14
N ASP A 16 -1.74 5.84 -5.20
CA ASP A 16 -0.95 6.10 -6.41
C ASP A 16 0.06 4.99 -6.77
N THR A 17 0.41 4.12 -5.83
CA THR A 17 1.54 3.18 -5.97
C THR A 17 1.16 1.96 -6.81
N LEU A 18 -0.11 1.55 -6.77
CA LEU A 18 -0.60 0.30 -7.39
C LEU A 18 -1.83 0.53 -8.29
N LYS A 19 -1.92 1.72 -8.90
CA LYS A 19 -2.99 2.11 -9.82
C LYS A 19 -3.26 1.06 -10.92
N GLY A 20 -2.21 0.37 -11.39
CA GLY A 20 -2.30 -0.59 -12.48
C GLY A 20 -2.51 0.05 -13.85
N VAL A 21 -2.50 -0.78 -14.89
CA VAL A 21 -2.61 -0.33 -16.30
C VAL A 21 -3.91 0.42 -16.57
N ASP A 22 -5.02 -0.09 -16.03
CA ASP A 22 -6.37 0.44 -16.28
C ASP A 22 -6.58 1.85 -15.74
N GLN A 23 -5.77 2.25 -14.75
CA GLN A 23 -5.82 3.59 -14.15
C GLN A 23 -4.65 4.47 -14.59
N THR A 24 -3.82 4.02 -15.55
CA THR A 24 -2.74 4.82 -16.13
C THR A 24 -3.18 5.38 -17.49
N THR A 25 -3.27 6.69 -17.60
CA THR A 25 -3.70 7.40 -18.82
C THR A 25 -2.63 7.39 -19.90
N ASP A 26 -3.00 7.55 -21.18
CA ASP A 26 -2.02 7.64 -22.28
C ASP A 26 -1.07 8.84 -22.12
N GLU A 27 -1.54 9.92 -21.48
CA GLU A 27 -0.71 11.09 -21.17
C GLU A 27 0.37 10.74 -20.13
N GLU A 28 0.00 10.07 -19.03
CA GLU A 28 0.96 9.58 -18.03
C GLU A 28 1.97 8.62 -18.69
N ILE A 29 1.51 7.70 -19.55
CA ILE A 29 2.40 6.78 -20.28
C ILE A 29 3.40 7.53 -21.17
N ALA A 30 2.92 8.54 -21.90
CA ALA A 30 3.78 9.36 -22.76
C ALA A 30 4.81 10.17 -21.96
N THR A 31 4.43 10.71 -20.79
CA THR A 31 5.38 11.42 -19.90
C THR A 31 6.47 10.51 -19.34
N LEU A 32 6.18 9.21 -19.18
CA LEU A 32 7.16 8.19 -18.81
C LEU A 32 8.06 7.78 -19.98
N GLY A 33 7.80 8.26 -21.20
CA GLY A 33 8.53 7.88 -22.41
C GLY A 33 8.32 6.42 -22.81
N ALA A 34 7.20 5.83 -22.39
CA ALA A 34 6.85 4.44 -22.65
C ALA A 34 5.64 4.35 -23.60
N ASN A 35 5.30 3.14 -24.02
CA ASN A 35 4.04 2.83 -24.70
C ASN A 35 3.13 1.93 -23.84
N ARG A 36 1.89 1.75 -24.30
CA ARG A 36 0.86 0.97 -23.59
C ARG A 36 1.27 -0.48 -23.35
N ASP A 37 1.95 -1.11 -24.30
CA ASP A 37 2.39 -2.50 -24.19
C ASP A 37 3.51 -2.63 -23.14
N GLU A 38 4.45 -1.69 -23.11
CA GLU A 38 5.54 -1.65 -22.13
C GLU A 38 5.02 -1.47 -20.70
N ILE A 39 4.08 -0.54 -20.50
CA ILE A 39 3.45 -0.30 -19.19
C ILE A 39 2.59 -1.50 -18.78
N THR A 40 1.93 -2.14 -19.74
CA THR A 40 1.18 -3.38 -19.49
C THR A 40 2.09 -4.51 -19.05
N ALA A 41 3.20 -4.73 -19.75
CA ALA A 41 4.19 -5.74 -19.38
C ALA A 41 4.80 -5.46 -17.99
N TYR A 42 5.13 -4.19 -17.71
CA TYR A 42 5.66 -3.76 -16.41
C TYR A 42 4.68 -4.08 -15.26
N TYR A 43 3.42 -3.66 -15.36
CA TYR A 43 2.44 -3.92 -14.31
C TYR A 43 2.11 -5.42 -14.18
N ASN A 44 2.02 -6.15 -15.29
CA ASN A 44 1.81 -7.60 -15.25
C ASN A 44 2.96 -8.30 -14.52
N GLU A 45 4.21 -7.94 -14.80
CA GLU A 45 5.36 -8.48 -14.09
C GLU A 45 5.34 -8.07 -12.60
N LEU A 46 5.03 -6.80 -12.31
CA LEU A 46 4.95 -6.28 -10.94
C LEU A 46 3.91 -7.05 -10.12
N PHE A 47 2.68 -7.21 -10.63
CA PHE A 47 1.62 -7.93 -9.93
C PHE A 47 1.90 -9.42 -9.81
N ALA A 48 2.51 -10.05 -10.83
CA ALA A 48 2.95 -11.45 -10.74
C ALA A 48 3.98 -11.68 -9.63
N ARG A 49 4.80 -10.67 -9.28
CA ARG A 49 5.72 -10.75 -8.13
C ARG A 49 5.00 -10.65 -6.78
N TYR A 50 3.85 -9.98 -6.73
CA TYR A 50 3.04 -9.84 -5.52
C TYR A 50 2.10 -11.03 -5.29
N GLU A 51 1.66 -11.73 -6.33
CA GLU A 51 0.74 -12.88 -6.19
C GLU A 51 1.23 -13.94 -5.19
N PRO A 52 2.48 -14.44 -5.22
CA PRO A 52 2.93 -15.41 -4.20
C PRO A 52 2.97 -14.81 -2.80
N VAL A 53 3.11 -13.48 -2.69
CA VAL A 53 3.18 -12.74 -1.43
C VAL A 53 1.80 -12.56 -0.80
N THR A 54 0.70 -12.83 -1.49
CA THR A 54 -0.65 -12.79 -0.88
C THR A 54 -1.09 -14.13 -0.30
N VAL A 55 -0.35 -15.21 -0.56
CA VAL A 55 -0.61 -16.56 -0.03
C VAL A 55 -0.25 -16.65 1.45
N GLY A 56 -1.19 -17.13 2.29
CA GLY A 56 -0.95 -17.42 3.71
C GLY A 56 -1.50 -16.37 4.69
N GLY A 57 -2.60 -15.69 4.33
CA GLY A 57 -3.32 -14.79 5.24
C GLY A 57 -2.71 -13.39 5.40
N ASN A 58 -2.02 -12.89 4.38
CA ASN A 58 -1.32 -11.59 4.42
C ASN A 58 -2.27 -10.40 4.31
N TYR A 59 -1.87 -9.24 4.81
CA TYR A 59 -2.69 -8.03 4.77
C TYR A 59 -2.17 -7.02 3.75
N TRP A 60 -3.09 -6.40 3.03
CA TRP A 60 -2.80 -5.30 2.10
C TRP A 60 -3.62 -4.07 2.50
N MET A 61 -2.93 -3.05 2.98
CA MET A 61 -3.52 -1.76 3.35
C MET A 61 -3.12 -0.70 2.33
N THR A 62 -4.10 -0.05 1.70
CA THR A 62 -3.86 1.03 0.73
C THR A 62 -4.45 2.33 1.26
N PHE A 63 -3.61 3.34 1.47
CA PHE A 63 -4.01 4.66 1.96
C PHE A 63 -4.56 5.53 0.83
N LYS A 64 -5.72 6.14 1.06
CA LYS A 64 -6.35 7.07 0.11
C LYS A 64 -5.75 8.46 0.26
N ASN A 65 -5.63 9.20 -0.84
CA ASN A 65 -5.11 10.57 -0.85
C ASN A 65 -3.71 10.66 -0.19
N SER A 66 -2.85 9.72 -0.56
CA SER A 66 -1.47 9.63 -0.10
C SER A 66 -0.56 9.38 -1.29
N THR A 67 0.73 9.60 -1.11
CA THR A 67 1.75 9.35 -2.13
C THR A 67 2.85 8.48 -1.58
N HIS A 68 3.76 8.01 -2.44
CA HIS A 68 4.96 7.31 -1.99
C HIS A 68 5.75 8.08 -0.91
N MET A 69 5.79 9.42 -1.01
CA MET A 69 6.50 10.24 -0.03
C MET A 69 5.82 10.28 1.34
N SER A 70 4.54 9.89 1.42
CA SER A 70 3.74 9.92 2.66
C SER A 70 4.18 8.88 3.69
N PHE A 71 5.13 8.01 3.33
CA PHE A 71 5.78 7.04 4.22
C PHE A 71 7.12 7.55 4.78
N SER A 72 7.47 8.81 4.51
CA SER A 72 8.76 9.39 4.89
C SER A 72 8.57 10.68 5.69
N ASP A 73 9.62 11.07 6.41
CA ASP A 73 9.66 12.34 7.13
C ASP A 73 9.84 13.57 6.22
N LEU A 74 9.81 13.41 4.88
CA LEU A 74 9.99 14.53 3.95
C LEU A 74 9.01 15.68 4.23
N TYR A 75 7.75 15.37 4.51
CA TYR A 75 6.73 16.38 4.81
C TYR A 75 6.89 17.05 6.18
N LEU A 76 7.75 16.52 7.05
CA LEU A 76 8.11 17.18 8.31
C LEU A 76 9.17 18.28 8.09
N LEU A 77 9.87 18.27 6.96
CA LEU A 77 10.85 19.31 6.63
C LEU A 77 10.17 20.63 6.30
N THR A 78 9.01 20.60 5.65
CA THR A 78 8.22 21.80 5.35
C THR A 78 6.73 21.50 5.11
N PRO A 79 5.80 22.32 5.64
CA PRO A 79 4.37 22.20 5.35
C PRO A 79 4.00 22.40 3.88
N LEU A 80 4.90 23.00 3.09
CA LEU A 80 4.64 23.36 1.69
C LEU A 80 4.32 22.13 0.82
N PHE A 81 5.03 21.02 1.02
CA PHE A 81 4.82 19.78 0.24
C PHE A 81 3.43 19.20 0.50
N LYS A 82 2.98 19.19 1.78
CA LYS A 82 1.63 18.73 2.13
C LYS A 82 0.57 19.56 1.42
N TRP A 83 0.76 20.87 1.37
CA TRP A 83 -0.20 21.78 0.74
C TRP A 83 -0.23 21.63 -0.78
N MET A 84 0.94 21.51 -1.43
CA MET A 84 1.02 21.34 -2.88
C MET A 84 0.40 20.04 -3.37
N GLU A 85 0.52 18.96 -2.60
CA GLU A 85 0.06 17.63 -3.00
C GLU A 85 -1.32 17.26 -2.42
N GLY A 86 -1.86 18.08 -1.52
CA GLY A 86 -3.20 17.87 -0.95
C GLY A 86 -3.32 16.64 -0.04
N VAL A 87 -2.20 16.06 0.40
CA VAL A 87 -2.14 14.80 1.16
C VAL A 87 -2.44 14.98 2.66
N ASP A 88 -2.99 13.96 3.33
CA ASP A 88 -3.11 13.92 4.80
C ASP A 88 -1.99 13.08 5.45
N VAL A 89 -0.78 13.65 5.49
CA VAL A 89 0.41 12.96 6.02
C VAL A 89 0.25 12.58 7.49
N ARG A 90 -0.35 13.45 8.31
CA ARG A 90 -0.48 13.18 9.75
C ARG A 90 -1.42 12.00 9.99
N GLY A 91 -2.60 12.01 9.35
CA GLY A 91 -3.52 10.89 9.44
C GLY A 91 -2.93 9.60 8.88
N THR A 92 -2.15 9.71 7.80
CA THR A 92 -1.43 8.55 7.21
C THR A 92 -0.41 7.98 8.18
N HIS A 93 0.43 8.81 8.82
CA HIS A 93 1.41 8.36 9.81
C HIS A 93 0.76 7.76 11.06
N GLU A 94 -0.35 8.34 11.54
CA GLU A 94 -1.12 7.79 12.67
C GLU A 94 -1.60 6.37 12.34
N LEU A 95 -2.20 6.16 11.16
CA LEU A 95 -2.64 4.83 10.72
C LEU A 95 -1.47 3.86 10.49
N ILE A 96 -0.38 4.31 9.86
CA ILE A 96 0.83 3.47 9.68
C ILE A 96 1.28 2.94 11.04
N ASN A 97 1.38 3.81 12.04
CA ASN A 97 1.82 3.42 13.38
C ASN A 97 0.84 2.46 14.05
N GLU A 98 -0.47 2.76 14.03
CA GLU A 98 -1.50 1.91 14.64
C GLU A 98 -1.49 0.49 14.08
N TYR A 99 -1.50 0.34 12.75
CA TYR A 99 -1.55 -0.97 12.10
C TYR A 99 -0.22 -1.71 12.15
N THR A 100 0.91 -0.99 12.15
CA THR A 100 2.23 -1.60 12.37
C THR A 100 2.34 -2.18 13.78
N LEU A 101 1.87 -1.43 14.80
CA LEU A 101 1.85 -1.91 16.17
C LEU A 101 0.92 -3.11 16.34
N ASP A 102 -0.30 -3.06 15.80
CA ASP A 102 -1.25 -4.18 15.84
C ASP A 102 -0.65 -5.46 15.24
N PHE A 103 -0.03 -5.33 14.08
CA PHE A 103 0.65 -6.44 13.40
C PHE A 103 1.76 -7.05 14.25
N PHE A 104 2.71 -6.23 14.71
CA PHE A 104 3.84 -6.74 15.47
C PHE A 104 3.45 -7.21 16.87
N ASP A 105 2.52 -6.55 17.54
CA ASP A 105 2.03 -6.98 18.85
C ASP A 105 1.33 -8.34 18.75
N HIS A 106 0.58 -8.58 17.68
CA HIS A 106 0.03 -9.90 17.43
C HIS A 106 1.10 -10.96 17.16
N TYR A 107 1.94 -10.76 16.15
CA TYR A 107 2.85 -11.82 15.70
C TYR A 107 4.11 -12.00 16.55
N LEU A 108 4.56 -10.96 17.25
CA LEU A 108 5.75 -11.01 18.11
C LEU A 108 5.42 -11.10 19.60
N LYS A 109 4.32 -10.49 20.04
CA LYS A 109 3.93 -10.46 21.46
C LYS A 109 2.71 -11.33 21.79
N ARG A 110 2.11 -11.99 20.80
CA ARG A 110 0.91 -12.84 20.95
C ARG A 110 -0.30 -12.11 21.52
N GLN A 111 -0.41 -10.81 21.23
CA GLN A 111 -1.59 -10.03 21.59
C GLN A 111 -2.73 -10.26 20.59
N PRO A 112 -3.99 -10.10 20.99
CA PRO A 112 -5.10 -10.18 20.03
C PRO A 112 -5.07 -8.99 19.07
N LEU A 113 -5.36 -9.24 17.78
CA LEU A 113 -5.53 -8.20 16.78
C LEU A 113 -6.69 -7.28 17.16
N GLN A 114 -6.42 -5.98 17.16
CA GLN A 114 -7.38 -4.91 17.45
C GLN A 114 -7.91 -4.24 16.18
N TYR A 115 -7.17 -4.28 15.06
CA TYR A 115 -7.54 -3.54 13.86
C TYR A 115 -7.56 -4.39 12.58
N LEU A 116 -6.52 -5.19 12.30
CA LEU A 116 -6.33 -5.82 10.99
C LEU A 116 -7.48 -6.75 10.55
N ASN A 117 -8.05 -7.54 11.47
CA ASN A 117 -9.20 -8.41 11.17
C ASN A 117 -10.56 -7.73 11.28
N ILE A 118 -10.61 -6.61 12.00
CA ILE A 118 -11.87 -5.91 12.30
C ILE A 118 -12.19 -4.91 11.19
N ASN A 119 -11.16 -4.27 10.65
CA ASN A 119 -11.30 -3.18 9.70
C ASN A 119 -11.07 -3.63 8.24
N LEU A 120 -11.32 -4.90 7.91
CA LEU A 120 -11.32 -5.35 6.52
C LEU A 120 -12.37 -4.58 5.69
N GLY A 121 -12.06 -4.31 4.42
CA GLY A 121 -12.94 -3.61 3.49
C GLY A 121 -12.51 -2.18 3.17
N ASP A 122 -13.45 -1.40 2.66
CA ASP A 122 -13.23 -0.02 2.23
C ASP A 122 -13.60 0.99 3.33
N HIS A 123 -12.68 1.90 3.63
CA HIS A 123 -12.85 2.97 4.63
C HIS A 123 -12.59 4.34 4.00
N PRO A 124 -13.02 5.44 4.62
CA PRO A 124 -12.79 6.78 4.07
C PRO A 124 -11.31 7.12 3.84
N LYS A 125 -10.39 6.55 4.64
CA LYS A 125 -8.96 6.86 4.59
C LYS A 125 -8.09 5.75 3.99
N PHE A 126 -8.59 4.51 3.90
CA PHE A 126 -7.82 3.38 3.41
C PHE A 126 -8.73 2.25 2.93
N THR A 127 -8.19 1.32 2.16
CA THR A 127 -8.77 -0.02 1.98
C THR A 127 -7.89 -1.04 2.70
N LEU A 128 -8.48 -2.07 3.28
CA LEU A 128 -7.75 -3.18 3.88
C LEU A 128 -8.28 -4.52 3.37
N GLN A 129 -7.39 -5.35 2.86
CA GLN A 129 -7.72 -6.67 2.34
C GLN A 129 -6.87 -7.72 3.04
N GLN A 130 -7.42 -8.92 3.19
CA GLN A 130 -6.68 -10.11 3.60
C GLN A 130 -6.56 -11.04 2.40
N GLY A 131 -5.34 -11.51 2.13
CA GLY A 131 -5.06 -12.53 1.13
C GLY A 131 -5.70 -13.86 1.51
N ALA A 132 -5.96 -14.69 0.50
CA ALA A 132 -6.51 -16.02 0.72
C ALA A 132 -5.56 -16.88 1.59
N GLU A 133 -6.15 -17.67 2.48
CA GLU A 133 -5.44 -18.70 3.26
C GLU A 133 -5.01 -19.89 2.40
#